data_AF-A0A7V2WYL6-F1
#
_entry.id   AF-A0A7V2WYL6-F1
#
_cell.length_a   1.000
_cell.length_b   1.000
_cell.length_c   1.000
_cell.angle_alpha   90.00
_cell.angle_beta   90.00
_cell.angle_gamma   90.00
#
_symmetry.space_group_name_H-M   'P 1'
#
loop_
_entity.id
_entity.type
_entity.pdbx_description
1 polymer ?
#
loop_
_entity_poly.entity_id
_entity_poly.type
_entity_poly.pdbx_seq_one_letter_code
_entity_poly.pdbx_strand_id
1 'polypeptide(L)'
;TRSFYLLREFPGRFTGQPVWVDEVPAGINDGVSSVVIGANGWAGAWAIDELGAPLLPVVPGGERQREMARRFGINLVMYALTGNYKTDQVHIPALLERLSQ
;
A
#
# COMPACT_ATOMS: atom_id res chain seq x y z
N THR A 1 2.67 2.84 6.22
CA THR A 1 1.22 2.74 5.91
C THR A 1 0.58 1.63 6.73
N ARG A 2 -0.73 1.73 7.03
CA ARG A 2 -1.47 0.77 7.88
C ARG A 2 -2.74 0.22 7.20
N SER A 3 -2.72 0.08 5.88
CA SER A 3 -3.88 -0.42 5.12
C SER A 3 -4.15 -1.89 5.45
N PHE A 4 -3.16 -2.79 5.28
CA PHE A 4 -3.27 -4.20 5.69
C PHE A 4 -2.07 -4.62 6.54
N TYR A 5 -0.88 -4.69 5.94
CA TYR A 5 0.38 -4.88 6.67
C TYR A 5 0.88 -3.57 7.28
N LEU A 6 1.50 -3.67 8.45
CA LEU A 6 2.24 -2.54 9.04
C LEU A 6 3.64 -2.48 8.43
N LEU A 7 3.85 -1.53 7.51
CA LEU A 7 5.14 -1.32 6.84
C LEU A 7 5.69 0.07 7.17
N ARG A 8 7.00 0.11 7.45
CA ARG A 8 7.78 1.35 7.67
C ARG A 8 8.37 1.89 6.37
N GLU A 9 8.71 1.00 5.45
CA GLU A 9 9.33 1.33 4.16
C GLU A 9 8.58 0.60 3.02
N PHE A 10 8.79 1.06 1.78
CA PHE A 10 8.12 0.54 0.59
C PHE A 10 9.13 -0.02 -0.43
N PRO A 11 9.91 -1.04 -0.05
CA PRO A 11 10.96 -1.58 -0.92
C PRO A 11 10.37 -2.26 -2.16
N GLY A 12 11.17 -2.31 -3.22
CA GLY A 12 10.89 -3.04 -4.45
C GLY A 12 12.13 -3.83 -4.86
N ARG A 13 12.55 -3.73 -6.12
CA ARG A 13 13.89 -4.20 -6.54
C ARG A 13 15.00 -3.45 -5.83
N PHE A 14 14.76 -2.19 -5.50
CA PHE A 14 15.65 -1.32 -4.74
C PHE A 14 15.00 -0.88 -3.44
N THR A 15 15.80 -0.25 -2.58
CA THR A 15 15.37 0.29 -1.28
C THR A 15 15.83 1.74 -1.14
N GLY A 16 15.23 2.46 -0.19
CA GLY A 16 15.60 3.84 0.13
C GLY A 16 15.22 4.89 -0.92
N GLN A 17 14.55 4.52 -2.01
CA GLN A 17 14.12 5.48 -3.01
C GLN A 17 12.85 6.21 -2.55
N PRO A 18 12.70 7.50 -2.93
CA PRO A 18 11.51 8.28 -2.63
C PRO A 18 10.25 7.66 -3.26
N VAL A 19 9.12 7.96 -2.60
CA VAL A 19 7.76 7.68 -3.07
C VAL A 19 7.02 9.00 -3.07
N TRP A 20 6.40 9.31 -4.21
CA TRP A 20 5.58 10.50 -4.40
C TRP A 20 4.13 10.09 -4.54
N VAL A 21 3.26 10.91 -3.98
CA VAL A 21 1.82 10.75 -4.09
C VAL A 21 1.22 12.09 -4.47
N ASP A 22 0.15 12.05 -5.25
CA ASP A 22 -0.62 13.26 -5.51
C ASP A 22 -1.39 13.69 -4.26
N GLU A 23 -1.57 14.99 -4.09
CA GLU A 23 -2.33 15.58 -3.00
C GLU A 23 -3.79 15.71 -3.41
N VAL A 24 -4.66 14.94 -2.74
CA VAL A 24 -6.08 14.92 -3.03
C VAL A 24 -6.82 15.72 -1.95
N PRO A 25 -7.62 16.75 -2.33
CA PRO A 25 -8.43 17.49 -1.37
C PRO A 25 -9.36 16.58 -0.56
N ALA A 26 -9.57 16.92 0.71
CA ALA A 26 -10.48 16.19 1.58
C ALA A 26 -11.89 16.12 0.94
N GLY A 27 -12.47 14.91 0.89
CA GLY A 27 -13.80 14.65 0.30
C GLY A 27 -13.80 14.17 -1.15
N ILE A 28 -12.65 14.20 -1.85
CA ILE A 28 -12.47 13.56 -3.17
C ILE A 28 -11.80 12.21 -2.94
N ASN A 29 -12.32 11.15 -3.58
CA ASN A 29 -11.80 9.77 -3.47
C ASN A 29 -11.54 9.32 -2.01
N ASP A 30 -12.31 9.84 -1.05
CA ASP A 30 -12.13 9.52 0.38
C ASP A 30 -10.70 9.78 0.90
N GLY A 31 -10.02 10.80 0.34
CA GLY A 31 -8.64 11.15 0.70
C GLY A 31 -7.58 10.18 0.16
N VAL A 32 -7.96 9.28 -0.76
CA VAL A 32 -7.03 8.38 -1.45
C VAL A 32 -6.36 9.12 -2.60
N SER A 33 -5.02 9.09 -2.62
CA SER A 33 -4.20 9.59 -3.72
C SER A 33 -4.50 8.84 -5.01
N SER A 34 -4.89 9.58 -6.06
CA SER A 34 -5.19 9.04 -7.38
C SER A 34 -3.96 8.51 -8.11
N VAL A 35 -2.77 9.01 -7.76
CA VAL A 35 -1.50 8.64 -8.37
C VAL A 35 -0.46 8.39 -7.28
N VAL A 36 0.26 7.26 -7.40
CA VAL A 36 1.40 6.89 -6.57
C VAL A 36 2.58 6.56 -7.49
N ILE A 37 3.70 7.22 -7.30
CA ILE A 37 4.93 7.06 -8.10
C ILE A 37 6.05 6.61 -7.17
N GLY A 38 6.79 5.57 -7.56
CA GLY A 38 7.93 5.08 -6.79
C GLY A 38 9.10 4.66 -7.66
N ALA A 39 10.31 4.96 -7.18
CA ALA A 39 11.57 4.60 -7.85
C ALA A 39 12.15 3.25 -7.39
N ASN A 40 11.49 2.53 -6.47
CA ASN A 40 11.98 1.25 -5.96
C ASN A 40 11.79 0.07 -6.94
N GLY A 41 11.15 0.25 -8.09
CA GLY A 41 10.98 -0.80 -9.11
C GLY A 41 10.08 -1.95 -8.67
N TRP A 42 8.89 -1.63 -8.12
CA TRP A 42 7.98 -2.62 -7.53
C TRP A 42 7.49 -3.68 -8.50
N ALA A 43 7.09 -3.29 -9.72
CA ALA A 43 6.62 -4.23 -10.74
C ALA A 43 7.66 -5.33 -11.01
N GLY A 44 8.94 -4.97 -11.07
CA GLY A 44 10.01 -5.95 -11.24
C GLY A 44 10.25 -6.83 -10.01
N ALA A 45 9.94 -6.37 -8.80
CA ALA A 45 10.02 -7.21 -7.60
C ALA A 45 8.85 -8.21 -7.52
N TRP A 46 7.70 -7.85 -8.09
CA TRP A 46 6.49 -8.67 -8.16
C TRP A 46 6.49 -9.64 -9.34
N ALA A 47 7.28 -9.36 -10.37
CA ALA A 47 7.35 -10.14 -11.60
C ALA A 47 7.82 -11.58 -11.33
N ILE A 48 7.03 -12.55 -11.80
CA ILE A 48 7.26 -13.99 -11.71
C ILE A 48 7.07 -14.63 -13.10
N ASP A 49 7.72 -15.76 -13.33
CA ASP A 49 7.47 -16.61 -14.50
C ASP A 49 6.26 -17.53 -14.28
N GLU A 50 5.96 -18.38 -15.27
CA GLU A 50 4.85 -19.33 -15.23
C GLU A 50 5.00 -20.42 -14.14
N LEU A 51 6.22 -20.66 -13.68
CA LEU A 51 6.54 -21.60 -12.60
C LEU A 51 6.54 -20.91 -11.22
N GLY A 52 6.25 -19.61 -11.17
CA GLY A 52 6.22 -18.81 -9.95
C GLY A 52 7.60 -18.34 -9.48
N ALA A 53 8.66 -18.58 -10.25
CA ALA A 53 10.00 -18.13 -9.92
C ALA A 53 10.15 -16.63 -10.21
N PRO A 54 10.86 -15.85 -9.37
CA PRO A 54 11.02 -14.43 -9.62
C PRO A 54 11.83 -14.12 -10.88
N LEU A 55 11.33 -13.24 -11.74
CA LEU A 55 11.99 -12.86 -13.00
C LEU A 55 13.21 -11.96 -12.81
N LEU A 56 13.23 -11.17 -11.73
CA LEU A 56 14.26 -10.18 -11.49
C LEU A 56 14.80 -10.25 -10.05
N PRO A 57 16.10 -10.01 -9.86
CA PRO A 57 16.68 -9.94 -8.52
C PRO A 57 16.20 -8.67 -7.79
N VAL A 58 16.18 -8.78 -6.47
CA VAL A 58 16.00 -7.65 -5.56
C VAL A 58 17.30 -7.43 -4.79
N VAL A 59 17.71 -6.19 -4.64
CA VAL A 59 19.00 -5.80 -4.06
C VAL A 59 18.76 -4.73 -3.00
N PRO A 60 19.41 -4.80 -1.82
CA PRO A 60 20.35 -5.84 -1.38
C PRO A 60 19.71 -7.01 -0.59
N GLY A 61 18.42 -6.93 -0.24
CA GLY A 61 17.82 -7.71 0.85
C GLY A 61 17.19 -9.06 0.49
N GLY A 62 17.41 -9.58 -0.73
CA GLY A 62 16.96 -10.92 -1.14
C GLY A 62 15.47 -11.18 -0.93
N GLU A 63 15.09 -12.44 -0.66
CA GLU A 63 13.66 -12.83 -0.61
C GLU A 63 12.85 -12.11 0.48
N ARG A 64 13.48 -11.70 1.59
CA ARG A 64 12.80 -10.87 2.60
C ARG A 64 12.39 -9.52 2.03
N GLN A 65 13.26 -8.88 1.25
CA GLN A 65 12.93 -7.63 0.56
C GLN A 65 11.81 -7.84 -0.45
N ARG A 66 11.83 -8.96 -1.20
CA ARG A 66 10.77 -9.31 -2.14
C ARG A 66 9.44 -9.51 -1.46
N GLU A 67 9.44 -10.18 -0.31
CA GLU A 67 8.25 -10.35 0.51
C GLU A 67 7.70 -8.98 0.97
N MET A 68 8.55 -8.08 1.46
CA MET A 68 8.13 -6.73 1.84
C MET A 68 7.56 -5.95 0.64
N ALA A 69 8.13 -6.11 -0.56
CA ALA A 69 7.60 -5.53 -1.78
C ALA A 69 6.20 -6.06 -2.11
N ARG A 70 5.95 -7.38 -1.97
CA ARG A 70 4.62 -7.98 -2.16
C ARG A 70 3.62 -7.45 -1.13
N ARG A 71 4.02 -7.34 0.15
CA ARG A 71 3.20 -6.75 1.21
C ARG A 71 2.85 -5.29 0.93
N PHE A 72 3.78 -4.53 0.35
CA PHE A 72 3.50 -3.18 -0.11
C PHE A 72 2.47 -3.16 -1.24
N GLY A 73 2.59 -4.05 -2.23
CA GLY A 73 1.59 -4.19 -3.30
C GLY A 73 0.19 -4.48 -2.76
N ILE A 74 0.07 -5.39 -1.79
CA ILE A 74 -1.20 -5.65 -1.10
C ILE A 74 -1.73 -4.40 -0.39
N ASN A 75 -0.86 -3.69 0.34
CA ASN A 75 -1.25 -2.42 0.97
C ASN A 75 -1.72 -1.37 -0.04
N LEU A 76 -1.08 -1.28 -1.21
CA LEU A 76 -1.43 -0.33 -2.26
C LEU A 76 -2.80 -0.65 -2.86
N VAL A 77 -3.06 -1.93 -3.17
CA VAL A 77 -4.38 -2.38 -3.65
C VAL A 77 -5.46 -2.13 -2.60
N MET A 78 -5.21 -2.47 -1.34
CA MET A 78 -6.16 -2.20 -0.26
C MET A 78 -6.40 -0.71 -0.09
N TYR A 79 -5.35 0.11 -0.10
CA TYR A 79 -5.48 1.57 -0.03
C TYR A 79 -6.35 2.13 -1.16
N ALA A 80 -6.12 1.68 -2.40
CA ALA A 80 -6.88 2.12 -3.55
C ALA A 80 -8.35 1.66 -3.55
N LEU A 81 -8.62 0.44 -3.10
CA LEU A 81 -9.94 -0.17 -3.21
C LEU A 81 -10.85 0.06 -2.00
N THR A 82 -10.28 0.25 -0.81
CA THR A 82 -11.09 0.41 0.41
C THR A 82 -11.07 1.82 0.97
N GLY A 83 -10.27 2.70 0.37
CA GLY A 83 -10.05 4.06 0.84
C GLY A 83 -9.90 4.15 2.34
N ASN A 84 -10.75 4.95 2.97
CA ASN A 84 -10.74 5.26 4.39
C ASN A 84 -11.69 4.37 5.19
N TYR A 85 -11.99 3.15 4.73
CA TYR A 85 -12.80 2.14 5.44
C TYR A 85 -12.45 2.00 6.94
N LYS A 86 -11.18 2.16 7.34
CA LYS A 86 -10.77 2.12 8.75
C LYS A 86 -11.05 3.41 9.54
N THR A 87 -11.13 4.54 8.85
CA THR A 87 -11.50 5.84 9.42
C THR A 87 -13.01 5.94 9.61
N ASP A 88 -13.81 5.26 8.81
CA ASP A 88 -15.25 5.13 9.10
C ASP A 88 -15.51 4.33 10.38
N GLN A 89 -14.67 3.32 10.68
CA GLN A 89 -14.83 2.50 11.88
C GLN A 89 -14.64 3.26 13.19
N VAL A 90 -13.78 4.28 13.24
CA VAL A 90 -13.59 5.06 14.48
C VAL A 90 -14.80 5.94 14.82
N HIS A 91 -15.67 6.23 13.84
CA HIS A 91 -16.89 7.01 14.05
C HIS A 91 -18.12 6.14 14.40
N ILE A 92 -18.03 4.81 14.23
CA ILE A 92 -19.14 3.88 14.52
C ILE A 92 -19.71 4.03 15.95
N PRO A 93 -18.89 4.14 17.02
CA PRO A 93 -19.44 4.29 18.37
C PRO A 93 -20.32 5.54 18.51
N ALA A 94 -19.89 6.68 17.94
CA ALA A 94 -20.64 7.94 17.99
C ALA A 94 -21.93 7.90 17.12
N LEU A 95 -21.92 7.13 16.03
CA LEU A 95 -23.10 6.91 15.19
C LEU A 95 -24.14 6.02 15.88
N LEU A 96 -23.70 4.97 16.58
CA LEU A 96 -24.59 4.09 17.35
C LEU A 96 -25.26 4.84 18.51
N GLU A 97 -24.53 5.73 19.18
CA GLU A 97 -25.07 6.56 20.27
C GLU A 97 -26.21 7.47 19.79
N ARG A 98 -26.08 8.04 18.58
CA ARG A 98 -27.12 8.89 17.96
C ARG A 98 -28.36 8.13 17.48
N LEU A 99 -28.23 6.85 17.13
CA LEU A 99 -29.36 5.99 16.74
C LEU A 99 -30.12 5.42 17.95
N SER A 100 -29.53 5.50 19.15
CA SER A 100 -30.13 5.05 20.41
C SER A 100 -30.96 6.13 21.12
N GLN A 101 -31.05 7.33 20.56
CA GLN A 101 -31.93 8.43 20.96
C GLN A 101 -33.13 8.53 20.02
#